data_AF-A0A6B3EVX1-F1
#
_entry.id   AF-A0A6B3EVX1-F1
#
_cell.length_a   1.000
_cell.length_b   1.000
_cell.length_c   1.000
_cell.angle_alpha   90.00
_cell.angle_beta   90.00
_cell.angle_gamma   90.00
#
_symmetry.space_group_name_H-M   'P 1'
#
loop_
_entity.id
_entity.type
_entity.pdbx_description
1 polymer ?
#
loop_
_entity_poly.entity_id
_entity_poly.type
_entity_poly.pdbx_seq_one_letter_code
_entity_poly.pdbx_strand_id
1 'polypeptide(L)'
;ELWLPAVLTAALWTVTVRHHSFFFPPLPEILSAFKDLWLFDRLGSDALPSVLNLFAGLLLATVAGIGLGLLLGRAGRLYDAARPVLEFLRAVPGIALVPVALVLLGTGDGMKAALIA
;
A
#
# COMPACT_ATOMS: atom_id res chain seq x y z
N GLU A 1 4.18 35.30 -3.39
CA GLU A 1 3.34 34.47 -2.49
C GLU A 1 4.12 33.38 -1.73
N LEU A 2 5.36 33.05 -2.11
CA LEU A 2 6.24 32.11 -1.38
C LEU A 2 6.75 32.60 -0.01
N TRP A 3 6.65 33.89 0.27
CA TRP A 3 7.12 34.45 1.55
C TRP A 3 6.23 34.04 2.72
N LEU A 4 4.93 33.82 2.49
CA LEU A 4 3.97 33.42 3.53
C LEU A 4 4.27 32.02 4.08
N PRO A 5 4.46 30.96 3.26
CA PRO A 5 4.84 29.64 3.77
C PRO A 5 6.22 29.65 4.43
N ALA A 6 7.18 30.44 3.94
CA ALA A 6 8.50 30.59 4.56
C ALA A 6 8.43 31.23 5.96
N VAL A 7 7.60 32.28 6.12
CA VAL A 7 7.39 32.93 7.41
C VAL A 7 6.63 32.02 8.37
N LEU A 8 5.63 31.28 7.89
CA LEU A 8 4.91 30.30 8.72
C LEU A 8 5.81 29.16 9.18
N THR A 9 6.70 28.65 8.31
CA THR A 9 7.69 27.64 8.72
C THR A 9 8.72 28.20 9.70
N ALA A 10 9.17 29.44 9.54
CA ALA A 10 10.06 30.10 10.49
C ALA A 10 9.38 30.39 11.85
N ALA A 11 8.10 30.78 11.83
CA ALA A 11 7.33 31.00 13.06
C ALA A 11 7.10 29.67 13.79
N LEU A 12 6.68 28.62 13.08
CA LEU A 12 6.57 27.27 13.62
C LEU A 12 7.91 26.80 14.19
N TRP A 13 9.02 26.98 13.46
CA TRP A 13 10.39 26.70 13.94
C TRP A 13 10.68 27.34 15.31
N THR A 14 10.39 28.63 15.48
CA THR A 14 10.67 29.32 16.75
C THR A 14 9.78 28.87 17.92
N VAL A 15 8.56 28.42 17.64
CA VAL A 15 7.62 27.92 18.63
C VAL A 15 7.98 26.49 19.05
N THR A 16 8.40 25.63 18.12
CA THR A 16 8.72 24.22 18.38
C THR A 16 10.05 24.04 19.12
N VAL A 17 11.05 24.89 18.85
CA VAL A 17 12.37 24.83 19.54
C VAL A 17 12.26 25.04 21.07
N ARG A 18 11.19 25.70 21.54
CA ARG A 18 11.02 26.04 22.96
C ARG A 18 10.32 24.95 23.78
N HIS A 19 9.78 23.91 23.13
CA HIS A 19 9.02 22.86 23.81
C HIS A 19 9.53 21.48 23.39
N HIS A 20 10.20 20.79 24.31
CA HIS A 20 10.59 19.38 24.18
C HIS A 20 9.36 18.45 24.29
N SER A 21 8.39 18.61 23.40
CA SER A 21 7.20 17.75 23.32
C SER A 21 7.47 16.61 22.36
N PHE A 22 7.30 15.36 22.81
CA PHE A 22 7.39 14.16 21.96
C PHE A 22 6.47 14.22 20.73
N PHE A 23 5.35 14.93 20.83
CA PHE A 23 4.39 15.08 19.74
C PHE A 23 4.74 16.19 18.74
N PHE A 24 5.65 17.10 19.10
CA PHE A 24 6.12 18.19 18.25
C PHE A 24 7.64 18.34 18.39
N PRO A 25 8.41 17.36 17.87
CA PRO A 25 9.86 17.44 17.88
C PRO A 25 10.35 18.64 17.05
N PRO A 26 11.49 19.24 17.42
CA PRO A 26 12.05 20.37 16.70
C PRO A 26 12.35 20.01 15.24
N LEU A 27 12.16 20.97 14.34
CA LEU A 27 12.29 20.79 12.88
C LEU A 27 13.63 20.15 12.43
N PRO A 28 14.80 20.42 13.05
CA PRO A 28 16.06 19.74 12.72
C PRO A 28 16.00 18.22 12.90
N GLU A 29 15.30 17.75 13.94
CA GLU A 29 15.15 16.33 14.24
C GLU A 29 14.22 15.67 13.21
N ILE A 30 13.18 16.39 12.78
CA ILE A 30 12.32 15.95 11.66
C ILE A 30 13.12 15.89 10.36
N LEU A 31 13.95 16.89 10.07
CA LEU A 31 14.75 16.94 8.84
C LEU A 31 15.85 15.87 8.82
N SER A 32 16.50 15.61 9.96
CA SER A 32 17.48 14.52 10.09
C SER A 32 16.79 13.17 9.96
N ALA A 33 15.68 12.94 10.66
CA ALA A 33 14.91 11.69 10.52
C ALA A 33 14.39 11.50 9.09
N PHE A 34 13.91 12.56 8.43
CA PHE A 34 13.49 12.53 7.04
C PHE A 34 14.66 12.13 6.12
N LYS A 35 15.83 12.75 6.31
CA LYS A 35 17.03 12.38 5.54
C LYS A 35 17.42 10.93 5.78
N ASP A 36 17.43 10.47 7.02
CA ASP A 36 17.85 9.10 7.35
C ASP A 36 16.87 8.05 6.84
N LEU A 37 15.56 8.26 7.03
CA LEU A 37 14.51 7.34 6.55
C LEU A 37 14.40 7.35 5.02
N TRP A 38 14.39 8.53 4.40
CA TRP A 38 14.01 8.68 3.00
C TRP A 38 15.19 8.60 2.02
N LEU A 39 16.39 9.05 2.42
CA LEU A 39 17.57 9.07 1.52
C LEU A 39 18.49 7.86 1.69
N PHE A 40 18.54 7.22 2.86
CA PHE A 40 19.58 6.22 3.13
C PHE A 40 19.04 4.83 3.50
N ASP A 41 18.14 4.70 4.48
CA ASP A 41 17.95 3.39 5.14
C ASP A 41 16.65 2.64 4.75
N ARG A 42 15.53 3.35 4.55
CA ARG A 42 14.21 2.70 4.37
C ARG A 42 13.67 2.70 2.95
N LEU A 43 14.20 3.54 2.06
CA LEU A 43 13.71 3.60 0.68
C LEU A 43 13.93 2.26 -0.06
N GLY A 44 15.12 1.69 0.07
CA GLY A 44 15.48 0.41 -0.57
C GLY A 44 14.88 -0.83 0.11
N SER A 45 14.73 -0.81 1.42
CA SER A 45 14.29 -1.96 2.23
C SER A 45 12.77 -2.04 2.38
N ASP A 46 12.08 -0.91 2.49
CA ASP A 46 10.62 -0.88 2.70
C ASP A 46 9.88 -0.47 1.42
N ALA A 47 10.29 0.62 0.76
CA ALA A 47 9.52 1.17 -0.36
C ALA A 47 9.67 0.34 -1.64
N LEU A 48 10.90 -0.07 -1.99
CA LEU A 48 11.13 -0.87 -3.19
C LEU A 48 10.39 -2.23 -3.16
N PRO A 49 10.49 -3.06 -2.10
CA PRO A 49 9.72 -4.31 -2.03
C PRO A 49 8.21 -4.07 -2.03
N SER A 50 7.73 -3.00 -1.40
CA SER A 50 6.30 -2.66 -1.41
C SER A 50 5.79 -2.36 -2.83
N VAL A 51 6.54 -1.58 -3.60
CA VAL A 51 6.23 -1.29 -5.00
C VAL A 51 6.30 -2.56 -5.85
N LEU A 52 7.32 -3.40 -5.65
CA LEU A 52 7.46 -4.66 -6.38
C LEU A 52 6.29 -5.61 -6.08
N ASN A 53 5.87 -5.74 -4.83
CA ASN A 53 4.71 -6.55 -4.44
C ASN A 53 3.42 -6.05 -5.10
N LEU A 54 3.23 -4.73 -5.17
CA LEU A 54 2.10 -4.12 -5.85
C LEU A 54 2.07 -4.46 -7.34
N PHE A 55 3.19 -4.27 -8.04
CA PHE A 55 3.28 -4.57 -9.46
C PHE A 55 3.15 -6.07 -9.75
N ALA A 56 3.78 -6.92 -8.93
CA ALA A 56 3.67 -8.37 -9.06
C ALA A 56 2.22 -8.84 -8.86
N GLY A 57 1.57 -8.39 -7.79
CA GLY A 57 0.17 -8.72 -7.51
C GLY A 57 -0.76 -8.24 -8.62
N LEU A 58 -0.64 -6.97 -9.04
CA LEU A 58 -1.46 -6.40 -10.11
C LEU A 58 -1.29 -7.13 -11.45
N LEU A 59 -0.05 -7.49 -11.81
CA LEU A 59 0.24 -8.22 -13.03
C LEU A 59 -0.38 -9.62 -12.99
N LEU A 60 -0.25 -10.32 -11.86
CA LEU A 60 -0.89 -11.62 -11.65
C LEU A 60 -2.42 -11.52 -11.73
N ALA A 61 -3.03 -10.55 -11.04
CA ALA A 61 -4.47 -10.29 -11.09
C ALA A 61 -4.95 -10.06 -12.53
N THR A 62 -4.20 -9.24 -13.27
CA THR A 62 -4.56 -8.84 -14.63
C THR A 62 -4.51 -10.03 -15.57
N VAL A 63 -3.41 -10.79 -15.55
CA VAL A 63 -3.25 -11.96 -16.43
C VAL A 63 -4.27 -13.04 -16.09
N ALA A 64 -4.45 -13.36 -14.80
CA ALA A 64 -5.40 -14.36 -14.35
C ALA A 64 -6.85 -13.93 -14.62
N GLY A 65 -7.21 -12.70 -14.26
CA GLY A 65 -8.54 -12.13 -14.44
C GLY A 65 -8.96 -12.03 -15.91
N ILE A 66 -8.06 -11.58 -16.79
CA ILE A 66 -8.32 -11.57 -18.23
C ILE A 66 -8.43 -12.99 -18.77
N GLY A 67 -7.52 -13.89 -18.39
CA GLY A 67 -7.55 -15.29 -18.84
C GLY A 67 -8.85 -16.00 -18.46
N LEU A 68 -9.23 -15.93 -17.18
CA LEU A 68 -10.48 -16.50 -16.67
C LEU A 68 -11.70 -15.82 -17.26
N GLY A 69 -11.69 -14.49 -17.39
CA GLY A 69 -12.77 -13.72 -18.01
C GLY A 69 -13.01 -14.12 -19.47
N LEU A 70 -11.95 -14.31 -20.24
CA LEU A 70 -12.04 -14.79 -21.62
C LEU A 70 -12.58 -16.23 -21.70
N LEU A 71 -12.13 -17.13 -20.81
CA LEU A 71 -12.61 -18.51 -20.77
C LEU A 71 -14.11 -18.57 -20.43
N LEU A 72 -14.53 -17.85 -19.39
CA LEU A 72 -15.92 -17.75 -18.97
C LEU A 72 -16.79 -17.09 -20.04
N GLY A 73 -16.28 -16.04 -20.69
CA GLY A 73 -16.99 -15.33 -21.75
C GLY A 73 -17.25 -16.16 -23.01
N ARG A 74 -16.49 -17.24 -23.25
CA ARG A 74 -16.70 -18.13 -24.40
C ARG A 74 -17.85 -19.12 -24.23
N ALA A 75 -18.26 -19.42 -23.01
CA ALA A 75 -19.27 -20.42 -22.73
C ALA A 75 -20.28 -19.91 -21.70
N GLY A 76 -21.45 -19.45 -22.17
CA GLY A 76 -22.51 -18.91 -21.30
C GLY A 76 -22.89 -19.83 -20.14
N ARG A 77 -22.98 -21.15 -20.38
CA ARG A 77 -23.25 -22.14 -19.31
C ARG A 77 -22.17 -22.17 -18.22
N LEU A 78 -20.90 -21.98 -18.59
CA LEU A 78 -19.80 -21.95 -17.62
C LEU A 78 -19.84 -20.65 -16.81
N TYR A 79 -20.15 -19.53 -17.47
CA TYR A 79 -20.38 -18.26 -16.79
C TYR A 79 -21.54 -18.35 -15.79
N ASP A 80 -22.68 -18.91 -16.19
CA ASP A 80 -23.85 -19.07 -15.32
C ASP A 80 -23.54 -19.94 -14.09
N ALA A 81 -22.75 -21.00 -14.26
CA ALA A 81 -22.29 -21.85 -13.17
C ALA A 81 -21.30 -21.15 -12.22
N ALA A 82 -20.39 -20.32 -12.76
CA ALA A 82 -19.42 -19.56 -11.96
C ALA A 82 -20.03 -18.31 -11.29
N ARG A 83 -21.16 -17.81 -11.80
CA ARG A 83 -21.79 -16.57 -11.37
C ARG A 83 -21.99 -16.46 -9.85
N PRO A 84 -22.50 -17.46 -9.12
CA PRO A 84 -22.67 -17.35 -7.67
C PRO A 84 -21.35 -17.11 -6.93
N VAL A 85 -20.27 -17.77 -7.36
CA VAL A 85 -18.94 -17.61 -6.78
C VAL A 85 -18.39 -16.22 -7.08
N LEU A 86 -18.55 -15.74 -8.32
CA LEU A 86 -18.11 -14.39 -8.71
C LEU A 86 -18.84 -13.30 -7.92
N GLU A 87 -20.15 -13.41 -7.74
CA GLU A 87 -20.94 -12.46 -6.94
C GLU A 87 -20.53 -12.50 -5.47
N PHE A 88 -20.26 -13.69 -4.91
CA PHE A 88 -19.74 -13.83 -3.55
C PHE A 88 -18.38 -13.15 -3.39
N LEU A 89 -17.42 -13.46 -4.28
CA LEU A 89 -16.08 -12.87 -4.22
C LEU A 89 -16.12 -11.34 -4.37
N ARG A 90 -17.02 -10.80 -5.20
CA ARG A 90 -17.22 -9.35 -5.35
C ARG A 90 -17.82 -8.69 -4.12
N ALA A 91 -18.61 -9.42 -3.32
CA ALA A 91 -19.22 -8.91 -2.11
C ALA A 91 -18.26 -8.88 -0.92
N VAL A 92 -17.22 -9.75 -0.92
CA VAL A 92 -16.24 -9.81 0.16
C VAL A 92 -15.29 -8.59 0.09
N PRO A 93 -15.22 -7.74 1.12
CA PRO A 93 -14.26 -6.63 1.14
C PRO A 93 -12.83 -7.17 1.13
N GLY A 94 -11.95 -6.58 0.32
CA GLY A 94 -10.55 -7.03 0.24
C GLY A 94 -9.83 -7.05 1.59
N ILE A 95 -10.14 -6.12 2.49
CA ILE A 95 -9.55 -6.07 3.83
C ILE A 95 -9.93 -7.26 4.72
N ALA A 96 -11.07 -7.91 4.46
CA ALA A 96 -11.50 -9.10 5.19
C ALA A 96 -10.67 -10.34 4.82
N LEU A 97 -9.95 -10.31 3.70
CA LEU A 97 -9.08 -11.40 3.24
C LEU A 97 -7.72 -11.40 3.95
N VAL A 98 -7.30 -10.28 4.56
CA VAL A 98 -5.99 -10.14 5.19
C VAL A 98 -5.72 -11.24 6.23
N PRO A 99 -6.62 -11.54 7.19
CA PRO A 99 -6.34 -12.56 8.19
C PRO A 99 -6.25 -13.97 7.58
N VAL A 100 -7.09 -14.27 6.59
CA VAL A 100 -7.08 -15.57 5.89
C VAL A 100 -5.78 -15.75 5.11
N ALA A 101 -5.38 -14.72 4.35
CA ALA A 101 -4.12 -14.72 3.60
C ALA A 101 -2.92 -14.88 4.54
N LEU A 102 -2.94 -14.20 5.70
CA LEU A 102 -1.86 -14.30 6.70
C LEU A 102 -1.74 -15.71 7.28
N VAL A 103 -2.85 -16.39 7.55
CA VAL A 103 -2.83 -17.77 8.05
C VAL A 103 -2.36 -18.76 6.97
N LEU A 104 -2.79 -18.58 5.73
CA LEU A 104 -2.49 -19.51 4.64
C LEU A 104 -1.10 -19.32 4.03
N LEU A 105 -0.64 -18.07 3.93
CA LEU A 105 0.58 -17.69 3.20
C LEU A 105 1.69 -17.17 4.14
N GLY A 106 1.38 -16.96 5.42
CA GLY A 106 2.31 -16.44 6.41
C GLY A 106 2.59 -14.94 6.26
N THR A 107 3.52 -14.42 7.07
CA THR A 107 3.94 -13.01 7.02
C THR A 107 5.13 -12.86 6.08
N GLY A 108 4.88 -12.50 4.82
CA GLY A 108 5.94 -12.29 3.84
C GLY A 108 5.48 -11.51 2.61
N ASP A 109 6.41 -11.18 1.74
CA ASP A 109 6.13 -10.41 0.51
C ASP A 109 5.24 -11.18 -0.47
N GLY A 110 5.37 -12.51 -0.52
CA GLY A 110 4.48 -13.38 -1.30
C GLY A 110 3.01 -13.29 -0.86
N MET A 111 2.75 -13.20 0.45
CA MET A 111 1.40 -12.96 0.97
C MET A 111 0.88 -11.59 0.52
N LYS A 112 1.70 -10.54 0.60
CA LYS A 112 1.30 -9.18 0.16
C LYS A 112 0.96 -9.16 -1.33
N ALA A 113 1.80 -9.77 -2.18
CA ALA A 113 1.56 -9.85 -3.61
C ALA A 113 0.30 -10.67 -3.93
N ALA A 114 0.08 -11.80 -3.25
CA ALA A 114 -1.10 -12.64 -3.46
C ALA A 114 -2.41 -12.01 -2.95
N LEU A 115 -2.34 -11.15 -1.94
CA LEU A 115 -3.51 -10.39 -1.45
C LEU A 115 -3.89 -9.26 -2.41
N ILE A 116 -2.92 -8.70 -3.12
CA ILE A 116 -3.14 -7.67 -4.15
C ILE A 116 -3.68 -8.30 -5.44
N ALA A 117 -3.29 -9.55 -5.72
CA ALA A 117 -3.71 -10.32 -6.88
C ALA A 117 -5.17 -10.81 -6.79
#